data_AF-A0A937QW48-F1
#
_entry.id   AF-A0A937QW48-F1
#
_cell.length_a   1.000
_cell.length_b   1.000
_cell.length_c   1.000
_cell.angle_alpha   90.00
_cell.angle_beta   90.00
_cell.angle_gamma   90.00
#
_symmetry.space_group_name_H-M   'P 1'
#
loop_
_entity.id
_entity.type
_entity.pdbx_description
1 polymer ?
#
loop_
_entity_poly.entity_id
_entity_poly.type
_entity_poly.pdbx_seq_one_letter_code
_entity_poly.pdbx_strand_id
1 'polypeptide(L)'
;MSHDVYLGDNLDDVNDGVGDTFRGNQPLTSYLAGFPGFAYPDGLVAGTTYYWRIDEVNEAEPNSPWTGDVWSFSIPPRKAYNPDPADGAKFIASEATLIWTGGMDAKLHTVYFGDNFDDVSSATVGIPQGSTTLRPSGLLEAGKVHYWRVDEFDGFATYQGDVWSFT
;
A
#
# COMPACT_ATOMS: atom_id res chain seq x y z
N MET A 1 35.44 -4.99 -5.63
CA MET A 1 34.05 -5.44 -5.58
C MET A 1 33.21 -4.23 -5.25
N SER A 2 32.19 -3.99 -6.05
CA SER A 2 31.20 -2.95 -5.85
C SER A 2 29.85 -3.44 -6.37
N HIS A 3 28.81 -2.63 -6.20
CA HIS A 3 27.43 -3.06 -6.38
C HIS A 3 26.71 -2.05 -7.26
N ASP A 4 26.30 -2.45 -8.46
CA ASP A 4 25.43 -1.64 -9.29
C ASP A 4 23.99 -1.76 -8.76
N VAL A 5 23.44 -0.65 -8.27
CA VAL A 5 22.13 -0.62 -7.64
C VAL A 5 21.08 -0.13 -8.62
N TYR A 6 19.98 -0.87 -8.74
CA TYR A 6 18.80 -0.49 -9.51
C TYR A 6 17.60 -0.40 -8.58
N LEU A 7 16.82 0.68 -8.67
CA LEU A 7 15.61 0.92 -7.88
C LEU A 7 14.60 1.73 -8.70
N GLY A 8 13.35 1.29 -8.69
CA GLY A 8 12.22 1.94 -9.36
C GLY A 8 10.87 1.38 -8.90
N ASP A 9 9.77 1.91 -9.42
CA ASP A 9 8.39 1.44 -9.16
C ASP A 9 7.83 0.56 -10.29
N ASN A 10 8.62 0.35 -11.35
CA ASN A 10 8.34 -0.58 -12.44
C ASN A 10 9.26 -1.80 -12.34
N LEU A 11 8.65 -2.98 -12.25
CA LEU A 11 9.36 -4.26 -12.16
C LEU A 11 10.27 -4.51 -13.37
N ASP A 12 9.74 -4.33 -14.57
CA ASP A 12 10.44 -4.66 -15.82
C ASP A 12 11.61 -3.71 -16.03
N ASP A 13 11.44 -2.42 -15.75
CA ASP A 13 12.52 -1.44 -15.88
C ASP A 13 13.69 -1.75 -14.94
N VAL A 14 13.40 -2.18 -13.71
CA VAL A 14 14.41 -2.59 -12.74
C VAL A 14 15.05 -3.91 -13.14
N ASN A 15 14.26 -4.86 -13.64
CA ASN A 15 14.74 -6.16 -14.11
C ASN A 15 15.62 -6.05 -15.36
N ASP A 16 15.40 -5.06 -16.21
CA ASP A 16 16.20 -4.85 -17.41
C ASP A 16 17.31 -3.80 -17.21
N GLY A 17 17.30 -3.10 -16.06
CA GLY A 17 18.25 -2.04 -15.73
C GLY A 17 18.14 -0.83 -16.65
N VAL A 18 16.92 -0.53 -17.13
CA VAL A 18 16.63 0.53 -18.11
C VAL A 18 15.94 1.73 -17.48
N GLY A 19 15.70 2.76 -18.28
CA GLY A 19 15.08 4.01 -17.84
C GLY A 19 15.92 4.70 -16.77
N ASP A 20 15.23 5.28 -15.79
CA ASP A 20 15.87 5.86 -14.62
C ASP A 20 15.84 4.83 -13.48
N THR A 21 16.36 3.61 -13.62
CA THR A 21 16.43 2.67 -12.48
C THR A 21 17.81 2.63 -11.84
N PHE A 22 18.87 2.89 -12.60
CA PHE A 22 20.24 2.86 -12.07
C PHE A 22 20.51 3.97 -11.05
N ARG A 23 20.83 3.57 -9.82
CA ARG A 23 21.12 4.43 -8.66
C ARG A 23 22.62 4.63 -8.43
N GLY A 24 23.46 4.03 -9.27
CA GLY A 24 24.92 4.14 -9.21
C GLY A 24 25.62 2.92 -8.63
N ASN A 25 26.95 2.91 -8.78
CA ASN A 25 27.83 1.89 -8.25
C ASN A 25 28.20 2.19 -6.79
N GLN A 26 27.88 1.27 -5.87
CA GLN A 26 28.08 1.43 -4.43
C GLN A 26 29.27 0.58 -3.97
N PRO A 27 30.19 1.13 -3.15
CA PRO A 27 31.27 0.36 -2.52
C PRO A 27 30.83 -0.33 -1.22
N LEU A 28 29.63 0.00 -0.73
CA LEU A 28 29.07 -0.54 0.50
C LEU A 28 27.95 -1.53 0.18
N THR A 29 27.70 -2.45 1.11
CA THR A 29 26.59 -3.41 1.07
C THR A 29 25.27 -2.79 1.55
N SER A 30 25.09 -1.48 1.38
CA SER A 30 23.89 -0.75 1.76
C SER A 30 23.65 0.44 0.84
N TYR A 31 22.38 0.72 0.58
CA TYR A 31 21.92 1.86 -0.19
C TYR A 31 20.76 2.52 0.55
N LEU A 32 20.85 3.84 0.75
CA LEU A 32 19.81 4.61 1.42
C LEU A 32 18.89 5.22 0.36
N ALA A 33 17.58 5.04 0.53
CA ALA A 33 16.54 5.56 -0.35
C ALA A 33 15.42 6.20 0.47
N GLY A 34 14.78 7.24 -0.08
CA GLY A 34 13.58 7.84 0.51
C GLY A 34 13.79 8.87 1.62
N PHE A 35 15.03 9.27 1.88
CA PHE A 35 15.36 10.31 2.87
C PHE A 35 15.80 11.61 2.18
N PRO A 36 15.66 12.78 2.83
CA PRO A 36 16.26 14.02 2.35
C PRO A 36 17.76 13.84 2.05
N GLY A 37 18.17 14.11 0.81
CA GLY A 37 19.53 13.84 0.30
C GLY A 37 19.70 12.49 -0.41
N PHE A 38 18.70 11.62 -0.37
CA PHE A 38 18.66 10.27 -0.96
C PHE A 38 17.30 10.03 -1.65
N ALA A 39 16.85 11.02 -2.41
CA ALA A 39 15.44 11.25 -2.66
C ALA A 39 14.77 10.28 -3.63
N TYR A 40 15.40 9.23 -4.15
CA TYR A 40 14.99 8.74 -5.47
C TYR A 40 13.47 8.43 -5.69
N PRO A 41 12.80 9.08 -6.68
CA PRO A 41 13.20 10.34 -7.33
C PRO A 41 12.90 11.59 -6.46
N ASP A 42 11.77 11.66 -5.74
CA ASP A 42 11.39 12.75 -4.82
C ASP A 42 10.85 12.28 -3.44
N GLY A 43 11.22 11.07 -3.03
CA GLY A 43 10.80 10.37 -1.81
C GLY A 43 10.09 9.07 -2.15
N LEU A 44 10.00 8.16 -1.18
CA LEU A 44 9.18 6.95 -1.33
C LEU A 44 7.71 7.32 -1.13
N VAL A 45 6.89 7.02 -2.13
CA VAL A 45 5.48 7.44 -2.20
C VAL A 45 4.59 6.42 -1.51
N ALA A 46 3.70 6.90 -0.63
CA ALA A 46 2.71 6.05 0.05
C ALA A 46 1.81 5.31 -0.95
N GLY A 47 1.60 4.02 -0.72
CA GLY A 47 0.81 3.15 -1.61
C GLY A 47 1.58 2.63 -2.83
N THR A 48 2.88 2.91 -2.94
CA THR A 48 3.71 2.47 -4.08
C THR A 48 4.52 1.24 -3.70
N THR A 49 4.60 0.29 -4.63
CA THR A 49 5.54 -0.83 -4.57
C THR A 49 6.79 -0.48 -5.35
N TYR A 50 7.94 -0.64 -4.70
CA TYR A 50 9.25 -0.44 -5.29
C TYR A 50 9.94 -1.78 -5.50
N TYR A 51 10.68 -1.86 -6.59
CA TYR A 51 11.50 -3.00 -7.00
C TYR A 51 12.96 -2.58 -6.99
N TRP A 52 13.83 -3.48 -6.59
CA TRP A 52 15.27 -3.22 -6.60
C TRP A 52 16.07 -4.46 -6.93
N ARG A 53 17.22 -4.25 -7.56
CA ARG A 53 18.16 -5.28 -8.00
C ARG A 53 19.58 -4.82 -7.70
N ILE A 54 20.44 -5.76 -7.37
CA ILE A 54 21.87 -5.52 -7.16
C ILE A 54 22.67 -6.39 -8.12
N ASP A 55 23.51 -5.76 -8.93
CA ASP A 55 24.46 -6.48 -9.77
C ASP A 55 25.85 -6.39 -9.15
N GLU A 56 26.51 -7.54 -8.97
CA GLU A 56 27.84 -7.61 -8.35
C GLU A 56 28.94 -7.30 -9.38
N VAL A 57 29.78 -6.30 -9.06
CA VAL A 57 30.80 -5.74 -9.95
C VAL A 57 32.22 -6.06 -9.46
N ASN A 58 32.98 -6.71 -10.31
CA ASN A 58 34.39 -7.04 -10.13
C ASN A 58 35.17 -6.84 -11.43
N GLU A 59 35.86 -5.69 -11.54
CA GLU A 59 36.68 -5.31 -12.70
C GLU A 59 37.78 -6.33 -13.06
N ALA A 60 38.18 -7.19 -12.12
CA ALA A 60 39.16 -8.23 -12.38
C ALA A 60 38.57 -9.47 -13.08
N GLU A 61 37.23 -9.59 -13.16
CA GLU A 61 36.56 -10.76 -13.69
C GLU A 61 35.78 -10.49 -14.98
N PRO A 62 36.10 -11.15 -16.10
CA PRO A 62 35.49 -10.88 -17.41
C PRO A 62 33.98 -11.14 -17.50
N ASN A 63 33.42 -11.95 -16.60
CA ASN A 63 32.00 -12.28 -16.56
C ASN A 63 31.19 -11.32 -15.67
N SER A 64 31.84 -10.30 -15.08
CA SER A 64 31.19 -9.26 -14.29
C SER A 64 30.67 -8.14 -15.22
N PRO A 65 29.54 -7.47 -14.91
CA PRO A 65 28.69 -7.62 -13.72
C PRO A 65 27.85 -8.89 -13.71
N TRP A 66 27.62 -9.45 -12.51
CA TRP A 66 26.67 -10.56 -12.31
C TRP A 66 25.33 -10.02 -11.83
N THR A 67 24.30 -10.20 -12.65
CA THR A 67 22.94 -9.76 -12.33
C THR A 67 22.35 -10.51 -11.14
N GLY A 68 21.82 -9.78 -10.17
CA GLY A 68 21.15 -10.35 -9.00
C GLY A 68 19.65 -10.56 -9.18
N ASP A 69 19.02 -11.11 -8.14
CA ASP A 69 17.56 -11.24 -8.08
C ASP A 69 16.88 -9.87 -7.92
N VAL A 70 15.64 -9.77 -8.43
CA VAL A 70 14.79 -8.60 -8.18
C VAL A 70 13.96 -8.81 -6.92
N TRP A 71 14.05 -7.86 -5.99
CA TRP A 71 13.28 -7.84 -4.76
C TRP A 71 12.30 -6.66 -4.76
N SER A 72 11.30 -6.71 -3.88
CA SER A 72 10.31 -5.63 -3.76
C SER A 72 9.93 -5.31 -2.33
N PHE A 73 9.50 -4.08 -2.09
CA PHE A 73 8.83 -3.65 -0.86
C PHE A 73 7.72 -2.65 -1.18
N SER A 74 6.75 -2.51 -0.28
CA SER A 74 5.64 -1.55 -0.45
C SER A 74 5.63 -0.53 0.68
N ILE A 75 5.31 0.71 0.32
CA ILE A 75 5.01 1.75 1.30
C ILE A 75 3.51 1.70 1.61
N PRO A 76 3.09 1.59 2.89
CA PRO A 76 1.68 1.60 3.24
C PRO A 76 0.95 2.83 2.65
N PRO A 77 -0.28 2.67 2.11
CA PRO A 77 -1.05 3.81 1.63
C PRO A 77 -1.51 4.68 2.81
N ARG A 78 -1.87 5.94 2.55
CA ARG A 78 -2.49 6.83 3.56
C ARG A 78 -3.95 6.51 3.82
N LYS A 79 -4.59 5.75 2.93
CA LYS A 79 -5.96 5.26 3.07
C LYS A 79 -5.99 3.94 3.83
N ALA A 80 -7.16 3.59 4.36
CA ALA A 80 -7.41 2.25 4.87
C ALA A 80 -7.20 1.22 3.76
N TYR A 81 -6.66 0.05 4.10
CA TYR A 81 -6.38 -1.02 3.15
C TYR A 81 -6.56 -2.40 3.79
N ASN A 82 -6.49 -3.46 2.99
CA ASN A 82 -6.70 -4.85 3.41
C ASN A 82 -8.00 -5.04 4.23
N PRO A 83 -9.17 -4.82 3.62
CA PRO A 83 -10.44 -5.03 4.28
C PRO A 83 -10.70 -6.52 4.59
N ASP A 84 -11.38 -6.76 5.70
CA ASP A 84 -12.02 -8.03 6.06
C ASP A 84 -13.44 -7.72 6.59
N PRO A 85 -14.53 -8.16 5.93
CA PRO A 85 -14.56 -8.98 4.73
C PRO A 85 -13.80 -8.38 3.54
N ALA A 86 -13.09 -9.23 2.81
CA ALA A 86 -12.38 -8.81 1.61
C ALA A 86 -13.36 -8.19 0.60
N ASP A 87 -12.88 -7.24 -0.20
CA ASP A 87 -13.72 -6.60 -1.21
C ASP A 87 -14.28 -7.63 -2.20
N GLY A 88 -15.59 -7.58 -2.41
CA GLY A 88 -16.35 -8.54 -3.21
C GLY A 88 -16.61 -9.90 -2.54
N ALA A 89 -16.30 -10.06 -1.25
CA ALA A 89 -16.56 -11.30 -0.54
C ALA A 89 -18.06 -11.66 -0.49
N LYS A 90 -18.36 -12.96 -0.43
CA LYS A 90 -19.73 -13.50 -0.46
C LYS A 90 -19.94 -14.46 0.70
N PHE A 91 -21.22 -14.66 1.02
CA PHE A 91 -21.67 -15.59 2.07
C PHE A 91 -21.16 -15.20 3.45
N ILE A 92 -21.09 -13.90 3.71
CA ILE A 92 -20.69 -13.37 5.00
C ILE A 92 -21.83 -13.57 6.00
N ALA A 93 -21.47 -13.91 7.25
CA ALA A 93 -22.44 -14.08 8.31
C ALA A 93 -23.21 -12.78 8.58
N SER A 94 -24.47 -12.90 9.02
CA SER A 94 -25.32 -11.76 9.35
C SER A 94 -24.77 -10.89 10.50
N GLU A 95 -23.79 -11.38 11.26
CA GLU A 95 -23.09 -10.66 12.32
C GLU A 95 -21.64 -10.32 11.94
N ALA A 96 -21.42 -9.85 10.71
CA ALA A 96 -20.09 -9.48 10.24
C ALA A 96 -19.42 -8.43 11.14
N THR A 97 -18.11 -8.57 11.33
CA THR A 97 -17.26 -7.51 11.88
C THR A 97 -16.39 -7.02 10.75
N LEU A 98 -16.42 -5.71 10.51
CA LEU A 98 -15.56 -5.04 9.55
C LEU A 98 -14.21 -4.78 10.22
N ILE A 99 -13.14 -5.17 9.56
CA ILE A 99 -11.76 -5.03 10.01
C ILE A 99 -10.97 -4.45 8.84
N TRP A 100 -10.08 -3.52 9.10
CA TRP A 100 -9.18 -2.98 8.08
C TRP A 100 -7.78 -2.81 8.67
N THR A 101 -6.82 -2.57 7.79
CA THR A 101 -5.53 -2.01 8.20
C THR A 101 -5.60 -0.49 8.05
N GLY A 102 -5.28 0.23 9.12
CA GLY A 102 -5.24 1.69 9.11
C GLY A 102 -4.20 2.23 8.13
N GLY A 103 -4.50 3.39 7.56
CA GLY A 103 -3.57 4.09 6.68
C GLY A 103 -2.28 4.51 7.41
N MET A 104 -1.23 4.76 6.63
CA MET A 104 0.03 5.34 7.11
C MET A 104 -0.25 6.57 7.98
N ASP A 105 0.32 6.57 9.18
CA ASP A 105 0.21 7.61 10.20
C ASP A 105 -1.19 7.88 10.78
N ALA A 106 -2.21 7.13 10.35
CA ALA A 106 -3.58 7.29 10.83
C ALA A 106 -3.69 7.23 12.36
N LYS A 107 -4.53 8.10 12.91
CA LYS A 107 -4.83 8.23 14.34
C LYS A 107 -6.27 7.89 14.66
N LEU A 108 -7.19 8.22 13.75
CA LEU A 108 -8.62 7.98 13.89
C LEU A 108 -9.20 7.55 12.55
N HIS A 109 -10.28 6.79 12.63
CA HIS A 109 -10.98 6.26 11.47
C HIS A 109 -12.44 6.72 11.50
N THR A 110 -13.00 7.02 10.34
CA THR A 110 -14.45 7.24 10.20
C THR A 110 -15.01 6.20 9.25
N VAL A 111 -15.89 5.35 9.76
CA VAL A 111 -16.45 4.24 8.98
C VAL A 111 -17.83 4.62 8.46
N TYR A 112 -18.06 4.37 7.18
CA TYR A 112 -19.32 4.54 6.49
C TYR A 112 -19.81 3.15 6.08
N PHE A 113 -21.07 2.84 6.34
CA PHE A 113 -21.65 1.53 6.06
C PHE A 113 -23.09 1.69 5.57
N GLY A 114 -23.45 0.98 4.52
CA GLY A 114 -24.78 1.03 3.93
C GLY A 114 -25.01 -0.06 2.90
N ASP A 115 -26.14 0.02 2.19
CA ASP A 115 -26.53 -0.88 1.10
C ASP A 115 -26.57 -0.18 -0.27
N ASN A 116 -26.19 1.10 -0.31
CA ASN A 116 -26.09 1.90 -1.51
C ASN A 116 -24.65 2.42 -1.69
N PHE A 117 -24.07 2.15 -2.84
CA PHE A 117 -22.70 2.55 -3.16
C PHE A 117 -22.52 4.08 -3.16
N ASP A 118 -23.43 4.82 -3.79
CA ASP A 118 -23.32 6.28 -3.94
C ASP A 118 -23.46 6.99 -2.59
N ASP A 119 -24.36 6.51 -1.74
CA ASP A 119 -24.53 7.03 -0.38
C ASP A 119 -23.25 6.81 0.43
N VAL A 120 -22.68 5.60 0.40
CA VAL A 120 -21.42 5.29 1.10
C VAL A 120 -20.24 6.05 0.49
N SER A 121 -20.19 6.23 -0.83
CA SER A 121 -19.11 6.93 -1.54
C SER A 121 -19.13 8.44 -1.33
N SER A 122 -20.29 9.03 -1.05
CA SER A 122 -20.45 10.49 -0.89
C SER A 122 -20.69 10.93 0.56
N ALA A 123 -20.92 9.99 1.48
CA ALA A 123 -21.20 10.30 2.87
C ALA A 123 -20.09 11.13 3.53
N THR A 124 -20.53 12.10 4.33
CA THR A 124 -19.67 13.02 5.10
C THR A 124 -19.77 12.79 6.61
N VAL A 125 -20.84 12.13 7.06
CA VAL A 125 -21.06 11.74 8.45
C VAL A 125 -20.99 10.22 8.56
N GLY A 126 -20.09 9.73 9.40
CA GLY A 126 -19.88 8.30 9.63
C GLY A 126 -19.66 7.99 11.10
N ILE A 127 -19.26 6.76 11.38
CA ILE A 127 -19.06 6.25 12.74
C ILE A 127 -17.58 6.42 13.10
N PRO A 128 -17.23 7.28 14.08
CA PRO A 128 -15.84 7.43 14.51
C PRO A 128 -15.37 6.16 15.23
N GLN A 129 -14.15 5.72 14.93
CA GLN A 129 -13.50 4.56 15.53
C GLN A 129 -12.07 4.90 15.95
N GLY A 130 -11.69 4.46 17.16
CA GLY A 130 -10.32 4.51 17.66
C GLY A 130 -9.54 3.22 17.42
N SER A 131 -10.21 2.14 17.07
CA SER A 131 -9.64 0.86 16.65
C SER A 131 -9.93 0.60 15.18
N THR A 132 -9.22 -0.37 14.58
CA THR A 132 -9.41 -0.75 13.18
C THR A 132 -10.50 -1.82 13.00
N THR A 133 -11.57 -1.72 13.78
CA THR A 133 -12.70 -2.66 13.76
C THR A 133 -14.04 -1.94 13.95
N LEU A 134 -15.09 -2.42 13.28
CA LEU A 134 -16.47 -1.98 13.50
C LEU A 134 -17.42 -3.17 13.33
N ARG A 135 -18.31 -3.37 14.30
CA ARG A 135 -19.48 -4.24 14.12
C ARG A 135 -20.68 -3.37 13.72
N PRO A 136 -21.26 -3.55 12.52
CA PRO A 136 -22.49 -2.86 12.13
C PRO A 136 -23.62 -3.13 13.12
N SER A 137 -24.49 -2.13 13.33
CA SER A 137 -25.64 -2.29 14.22
C SER A 137 -26.72 -3.15 13.56
N GLY A 138 -27.10 -4.24 14.22
CA GLY A 138 -28.14 -5.16 13.74
C GLY A 138 -27.61 -6.31 12.89
N LEU A 139 -28.53 -7.13 12.40
CA LEU A 139 -28.22 -8.24 11.49
C LEU A 139 -28.21 -7.75 10.04
N LEU A 140 -27.24 -8.21 9.26
CA LEU A 140 -27.19 -7.97 7.83
C LEU A 140 -28.26 -8.77 7.09
N GLU A 141 -28.81 -8.17 6.05
CA GLU A 141 -29.84 -8.80 5.22
C GLU A 141 -29.19 -9.85 4.30
N ALA A 142 -29.66 -11.11 4.40
CA ALA A 142 -29.09 -12.20 3.62
C ALA A 142 -29.24 -11.96 2.11
N GLY A 143 -28.13 -12.08 1.37
CA GLY A 143 -28.11 -11.92 -0.09
C GLY A 143 -28.12 -10.48 -0.57
N LYS A 144 -28.01 -9.50 0.34
CA LYS A 144 -27.90 -8.09 0.01
C LYS A 144 -26.44 -7.64 -0.02
N VAL A 145 -26.08 -6.87 -1.04
CA VAL A 145 -24.75 -6.27 -1.10
C VAL A 145 -24.68 -5.13 -0.08
N HIS A 146 -23.67 -5.19 0.77
CA HIS A 146 -23.31 -4.14 1.71
C HIS A 146 -22.05 -3.44 1.25
N TYR A 147 -22.04 -2.12 1.35
CA TYR A 147 -20.93 -1.26 1.00
C TYR A 147 -20.39 -0.58 2.23
N TRP A 148 -19.08 -0.41 2.28
CA TRP A 148 -18.43 0.30 3.37
C TRP A 148 -17.15 0.98 2.93
N ARG A 149 -16.81 2.05 3.63
CA ARG A 149 -15.64 2.89 3.37
C ARG A 149 -15.05 3.30 4.70
N VAL A 150 -13.73 3.43 4.77
CA VAL A 150 -13.06 3.96 5.95
C VAL A 150 -12.20 5.15 5.56
N ASP A 151 -12.51 6.31 6.13
CA ASP A 151 -11.69 7.51 5.97
C ASP A 151 -10.68 7.61 7.11
N GLU A 152 -9.43 7.88 6.76
CA GLU A 152 -8.29 7.88 7.66
C GLU A 152 -7.88 9.30 8.03
N PHE A 153 -7.74 9.60 9.32
CA PHE A 153 -7.30 10.91 9.79
C PHE A 153 -5.93 10.82 10.46
N ASP A 154 -4.93 11.55 9.95
CA ASP A 154 -3.54 11.52 10.45
C ASP A 154 -3.22 12.58 11.52
N GLY A 155 -4.18 13.46 11.85
CA GLY A 155 -3.98 14.61 12.73
C GLY A 155 -3.93 15.97 11.99
N PHE A 156 -3.72 15.95 10.68
CA PHE A 156 -3.65 17.12 9.81
C PHE A 156 -4.70 17.08 8.69
N ALA A 157 -4.87 15.92 8.06
CA ALA A 157 -5.76 15.72 6.93
C ALA A 157 -6.55 14.41 7.06
N THR A 158 -7.69 14.38 6.37
CA THR A 158 -8.49 13.17 6.20
C THR A 158 -8.31 12.64 4.78
N TYR A 159 -7.99 11.35 4.66
CA TYR A 159 -7.86 10.64 3.39
C TYR A 159 -9.09 9.76 3.19
N GLN A 160 -9.86 10.07 2.16
CA GLN A 160 -11.04 9.29 1.81
C GLN A 160 -10.63 7.89 1.35
N GLY A 161 -11.19 6.88 2.00
CA GLY A 161 -10.96 5.48 1.66
C GLY A 161 -11.57 5.06 0.33
N ASP A 162 -11.17 3.88 -0.14
CA ASP A 162 -11.88 3.22 -1.23
C ASP A 162 -13.15 2.55 -0.69
N VAL A 163 -14.17 2.41 -1.54
CA VAL A 163 -15.43 1.76 -1.16
C VAL A 163 -15.30 0.26 -1.42
N TRP A 164 -15.44 -0.53 -0.37
CA TRP A 164 -15.46 -1.99 -0.43
C TRP A 164 -16.88 -2.52 -0.32
N SER A 165 -17.07 -3.75 -0.79
CA SER A 165 -18.36 -4.42 -0.80
C SER A 165 -18.27 -5.87 -0.34
N PHE A 166 -19.37 -6.40 0.17
CA PHE A 166 -19.54 -7.84 0.43
C PHE A 166 -21.02 -8.23 0.42
N THR A 167 -21.34 -9.52 0.46
CA THR A 167 -22.72 -10.07 0.45
C THR A 167 -22.89 -11.24 1.41
#